data_AF-A0A8H4P4Z5-F1
#
_entry.id   AF-A0A8H4P4Z5-F1
#
_cell.length_a   1.000
_cell.length_b   1.000
_cell.length_c   1.000
_cell.angle_alpha   90.00
_cell.angle_beta   90.00
_cell.angle_gamma   90.00
#
_symmetry.space_group_name_H-M   'P 1'
#
loop_
_entity.id
_entity.type
_entity.pdbx_description
1 polymer ?
#
loop_
_entity_poly.entity_id
_entity_poly.type
_entity_poly.pdbx_seq_one_letter_code
_entity_poly.pdbx_strand_id
1 'polypeptide(L)'
;MSIIQSPRLDRLWQEAQIYPEWATTRLWEYIFNHVIFKDDKWIVSSQQPPTHQDGDLRRVDLVVERMDNNAVTVSTLLFMEAKRASASVTDLEEVEYQAFTAACAYSIESSKNYIWAMTVFGGKARLWIFNIESTYLIPFVPQGIELAERSEYLEIATDGQPILEGLDYIKRHPTPPQHLLQQEPSPRPANTRLPPGWHDTEVTQLDTHYNRGNAPSLDQPTASGMGAWEHSDSSAPPNIQPAGFSGPESGTSGWVPNEELPASFDAPQSSTSGWVPNEEPPGALDQVDPGEFSYGVSSQAPKDKKKEVEVKVTRDRSLIPPFHVHYNFLNRKKEEVETKGDDWIRATREGRSVWVYKHGKKTTYWTKKLD
;
A
#
# COMPACT_ATOMS: atom_id res chain seq x y z
N MET A 1 -21.55 -20.54 -2.78
CA MET A 1 -22.78 -19.70 -2.88
C MET A 1 -22.42 -18.46 -3.69
N SER A 2 -23.29 -18.04 -4.60
CA SER A 2 -23.03 -16.93 -5.53
C SER A 2 -23.19 -15.54 -4.90
N ILE A 3 -22.34 -14.57 -5.29
CA ILE A 3 -22.56 -13.13 -5.05
C ILE A 3 -23.65 -12.59 -5.99
N ILE A 4 -23.85 -13.24 -7.14
CA ILE A 4 -24.76 -12.81 -8.21
C ILE A 4 -26.21 -13.02 -7.78
N GLN A 5 -26.78 -12.03 -7.09
CA GLN A 5 -28.12 -12.08 -6.50
C GLN A 5 -29.15 -11.20 -7.23
N SER A 6 -28.75 -10.52 -8.31
CA SER A 6 -29.65 -9.64 -9.07
C SER A 6 -29.41 -9.75 -10.58
N PRO A 7 -30.44 -9.50 -11.43
CA PRO A 7 -30.28 -9.50 -12.88
C PRO A 7 -29.24 -8.47 -13.37
N ARG A 8 -29.09 -7.35 -12.66
CA ARG A 8 -28.08 -6.34 -13.00
C ARG A 8 -26.66 -6.87 -12.76
N LEU A 9 -26.42 -7.50 -11.62
CA LEU A 9 -25.11 -8.06 -11.32
C LEU A 9 -24.79 -9.27 -12.22
N ASP A 10 -25.79 -10.07 -12.57
CA ASP A 10 -25.66 -11.16 -13.55
C ASP A 10 -25.23 -10.62 -14.91
N ARG A 11 -25.88 -9.54 -15.38
CA ARG A 11 -25.50 -8.88 -16.62
C ARG A 11 -24.06 -8.35 -16.61
N LEU A 12 -23.65 -7.67 -15.54
CA LEU A 12 -22.27 -7.18 -15.40
C LEU A 12 -21.27 -8.32 -15.37
N TRP A 13 -21.60 -9.43 -14.70
CA TRP A 13 -20.75 -10.60 -14.66
C TRP A 13 -20.59 -11.21 -16.06
N GLN A 14 -21.67 -11.40 -16.81
CA GLN A 14 -21.61 -11.87 -18.20
C GLN A 14 -20.76 -10.96 -19.09
N GLU A 15 -20.88 -9.64 -18.94
CA GLU A 15 -20.05 -8.67 -19.67
C GLU A 15 -18.57 -8.83 -19.34
N ALA A 16 -18.21 -9.00 -18.06
CA ALA A 16 -16.82 -9.21 -17.63
C ALA A 16 -16.21 -10.51 -18.16
N GLN A 17 -17.01 -11.51 -18.53
CA GLN A 17 -16.51 -12.75 -19.15
C GLN A 17 -16.13 -12.58 -20.63
N ILE A 18 -16.71 -11.58 -21.32
CA ILE A 18 -16.62 -11.45 -22.78
C ILE A 18 -15.77 -10.24 -23.18
N TYR A 19 -15.98 -9.11 -22.51
CA TYR A 19 -15.38 -7.84 -22.89
C TYR A 19 -13.96 -7.66 -22.29
N PRO A 20 -13.20 -6.66 -22.78
CA PRO A 20 -11.89 -6.32 -22.24
C PRO A 20 -11.93 -5.91 -20.75
N GLU A 21 -10.75 -5.62 -20.21
CA GLU A 21 -10.49 -5.30 -18.80
C GLU A 21 -11.45 -4.30 -18.17
N TRP A 22 -11.88 -3.27 -18.90
CA TRP A 22 -12.85 -2.29 -18.41
C TRP A 22 -14.16 -2.91 -17.90
N ALA A 23 -14.59 -4.05 -18.46
CA ALA A 23 -15.80 -4.74 -18.03
C ALA A 23 -15.56 -5.49 -16.70
N THR A 24 -14.37 -6.06 -16.50
CA THR A 24 -13.94 -6.59 -15.20
C THR A 24 -13.95 -5.48 -14.15
N THR A 25 -13.29 -4.36 -14.41
CA THR A 25 -13.21 -3.23 -13.46
C THR A 25 -14.60 -2.71 -13.12
N ARG A 26 -15.49 -2.56 -14.11
CA ARG A 26 -16.88 -2.14 -13.91
C ARG A 26 -17.69 -3.11 -13.05
N LEU A 27 -17.52 -4.43 -13.23
CA LEU A 27 -18.16 -5.44 -12.39
C LEU A 27 -17.73 -5.28 -10.93
N TRP A 28 -16.43 -5.19 -10.68
CA TRP A 28 -15.90 -5.11 -9.32
C TRP A 28 -16.19 -3.77 -8.64
N GLU A 29 -16.19 -2.67 -9.39
CA GLU A 29 -16.63 -1.37 -8.91
C GLU A 29 -18.08 -1.41 -8.44
N TYR A 30 -18.96 -2.08 -9.19
CA TYR A 30 -20.36 -2.28 -8.79
C TYR A 30 -20.47 -3.11 -7.52
N ILE A 31 -19.73 -4.23 -7.43
CA ILE A 31 -19.71 -5.08 -6.23
C ILE A 31 -19.25 -4.28 -5.01
N PHE A 32 -18.17 -3.50 -5.14
CA PHE A 32 -17.65 -2.70 -4.05
C PHE A 32 -18.66 -1.64 -3.59
N ASN A 33 -19.19 -0.83 -4.51
CA ASN A 33 -20.09 0.26 -4.15
C ASN A 33 -21.47 -0.21 -3.66
N HIS A 34 -22.01 -1.30 -4.22
CA HIS A 34 -23.41 -1.68 -3.98
C HIS A 34 -23.60 -2.93 -3.13
N VAL A 35 -22.56 -3.73 -2.92
CA VAL A 35 -22.66 -4.99 -2.16
C VAL A 35 -21.83 -4.90 -0.87
N ILE A 36 -20.58 -4.47 -0.96
CA ILE A 36 -19.60 -4.68 0.13
C ILE A 36 -19.34 -3.41 0.95
N PHE A 37 -19.00 -2.30 0.28
CA PHE A 37 -18.57 -1.04 0.88
C PHE A 37 -19.67 0.04 0.78
N LYS A 38 -20.91 -0.33 1.10
CA LYS A 38 -22.10 0.51 0.94
C LYS A 38 -22.28 1.65 1.95
N ASP A 39 -21.48 1.67 3.02
CA ASP A 39 -21.59 2.71 4.07
C ASP A 39 -20.85 3.98 3.63
N ASP A 40 -21.38 5.16 3.96
CA ASP A 40 -20.82 6.47 3.55
C ASP A 40 -19.36 6.72 4.00
N LYS A 41 -18.85 5.95 4.96
CA LYS A 41 -17.45 6.02 5.40
C LYS A 41 -16.47 5.37 4.43
N TRP A 42 -16.95 4.64 3.43
CA TRP A 42 -16.12 3.98 2.45
C TRP A 42 -16.13 4.78 1.15
N ILE A 43 -14.95 4.94 0.56
CA ILE A 43 -14.77 5.58 -0.74
C ILE A 43 -14.18 4.53 -1.66
N VAL A 44 -14.81 4.34 -2.82
CA VAL A 44 -14.31 3.44 -3.86
C VAL A 44 -14.02 4.31 -5.08
N SER A 45 -12.74 4.41 -5.43
CA SER A 45 -12.28 5.30 -6.49
C SER A 45 -11.56 4.50 -7.56
N SER A 46 -11.96 4.66 -8.82
CA SER A 46 -11.28 4.05 -9.95
C SER A 46 -10.09 4.90 -10.41
N GLN A 47 -9.07 4.24 -10.97
CA GLN A 47 -7.97 4.90 -11.68
C GLN A 47 -7.29 5.98 -10.83
N GLN A 48 -6.96 5.64 -9.58
CA GLN A 48 -6.22 6.53 -8.69
C GLN A 48 -4.73 6.17 -8.71
N PRO A 49 -3.82 7.13 -8.52
CA PRO A 49 -2.44 6.81 -8.25
C PRO A 49 -2.30 6.03 -6.93
N PRO A 50 -1.30 5.15 -6.81
CA PRO A 50 -1.03 4.44 -5.55
C PRO A 50 -0.49 5.38 -4.47
N THR A 51 -0.01 6.58 -4.85
CA THR A 51 0.53 7.61 -3.95
C THR A 51 -0.13 8.96 -4.20
N HIS A 52 0.00 9.89 -3.26
CA HIS A 52 -0.43 11.28 -3.38
C HIS A 52 0.68 12.19 -3.92
N GLN A 53 1.78 11.63 -4.44
CA GLN A 53 2.87 12.41 -5.00
C GLN A 53 2.48 13.01 -6.34
N ASP A 54 2.70 14.32 -6.47
CA ASP A 54 2.49 15.04 -7.72
C ASP A 54 3.32 14.41 -8.85
N GLY A 55 2.65 14.06 -9.94
CA GLY A 55 3.29 13.49 -11.13
C GLY A 55 3.37 11.96 -11.16
N ASP A 56 2.87 11.23 -10.15
CA ASP A 56 2.70 9.78 -10.25
C ASP A 56 1.67 9.46 -11.35
N LEU A 57 2.14 8.85 -12.44
CA LEU A 57 1.32 8.49 -13.60
C LEU A 57 0.73 7.08 -13.50
N ARG A 58 1.13 6.28 -12.50
CA ARG A 58 0.58 4.95 -12.28
C ARG A 58 -0.87 5.05 -11.87
N ARG A 59 -1.69 4.09 -12.27
CA ARG A 59 -3.11 4.05 -11.96
C ARG A 59 -3.45 2.65 -11.52
N VAL A 60 -3.97 2.53 -10.30
CA VAL A 60 -4.56 1.31 -9.79
C VAL A 60 -6.00 1.25 -10.26
N ASP A 61 -6.47 0.07 -10.67
CA ASP A 61 -7.82 -0.07 -11.21
C ASP A 61 -8.90 0.41 -10.25
N LEU A 62 -8.86 -0.07 -9.01
CA LEU A 62 -9.72 0.41 -7.91
C LEU A 62 -8.93 0.58 -6.62
N VAL A 63 -9.27 1.64 -5.89
CA VAL A 63 -8.78 1.91 -4.53
C VAL A 63 -9.98 2.00 -3.60
N VAL A 64 -9.94 1.24 -2.50
CA VAL A 64 -10.91 1.37 -1.41
C VAL A 64 -10.25 2.10 -0.26
N GLU A 65 -10.90 3.16 0.18
CA GLU A 65 -10.44 4.00 1.28
C GLU A 65 -11.49 4.07 2.37
N ARG A 66 -11.01 4.32 3.58
CA ARG A 66 -11.84 4.58 4.75
C ARG A 66 -11.70 6.04 5.14
N MET A 67 -12.82 6.72 5.20
CA MET A 67 -12.95 8.03 5.82
C MET A 67 -13.22 7.84 7.32
N ASP A 68 -12.56 8.62 8.17
CA ASP A 68 -12.87 8.64 9.59
C ASP A 68 -14.22 9.32 9.87
N ASN A 69 -14.74 9.17 11.09
CA ASN A 69 -16.07 9.67 11.43
C ASN A 69 -16.20 11.20 11.32
N ASN A 70 -15.08 11.92 11.33
CA ASN A 70 -15.06 13.38 11.23
C ASN A 70 -14.77 13.87 9.80
N ALA A 71 -14.59 12.97 8.82
CA ALA A 71 -14.21 13.29 7.46
C ALA A 71 -12.91 14.11 7.33
N VAL A 72 -11.99 13.95 8.29
CA VAL A 72 -10.70 14.65 8.33
C VAL A 72 -9.61 13.80 7.72
N THR A 73 -9.65 12.49 7.94
CA THR A 73 -8.59 11.58 7.48
C THR A 73 -9.17 10.53 6.57
N VAL A 74 -8.54 10.37 5.40
CA VAL A 74 -8.79 9.27 4.48
C VAL A 74 -7.59 8.33 4.56
N SER A 75 -7.86 7.04 4.67
CA SER A 75 -6.82 6.02 4.68
C SER A 75 -7.16 4.90 3.72
N THR A 76 -6.24 4.61 2.81
CA THR A 76 -6.32 3.45 1.93
C THR A 76 -6.41 2.15 2.73
N LEU A 77 -7.39 1.33 2.37
CA LEU A 77 -7.65 0.01 2.93
C LEU A 77 -7.17 -1.09 2.00
N LEU A 78 -7.54 -1.00 0.72
CA LEU A 78 -7.38 -2.07 -0.26
C LEU A 78 -7.04 -1.48 -1.64
N PHE A 79 -6.02 -2.02 -2.28
CA PHE A 79 -5.79 -1.87 -3.72
C PHE A 79 -6.36 -3.06 -4.48
N MET A 80 -6.95 -2.83 -5.66
CA MET A 80 -7.38 -3.89 -6.56
C MET A 80 -6.87 -3.63 -7.97
N GLU A 81 -6.25 -4.64 -8.57
CA GLU A 81 -5.85 -4.66 -9.98
C GLU A 81 -6.62 -5.75 -10.74
N ALA A 82 -6.97 -5.48 -11.99
CA ALA A 82 -7.83 -6.32 -12.81
C ALA A 82 -7.20 -6.73 -14.14
N LYS A 83 -7.67 -7.86 -14.67
CA LYS A 83 -7.48 -8.27 -16.06
C LYS A 83 -8.78 -8.77 -16.68
N ARG A 84 -8.80 -8.92 -18.01
CA ARG A 84 -9.89 -9.60 -18.74
C ARG A 84 -10.03 -11.07 -18.31
N ALA A 85 -11.23 -11.65 -18.39
CA ALA A 85 -11.48 -13.04 -17.97
C ALA A 85 -10.59 -14.10 -18.64
N SER A 86 -10.25 -13.88 -19.92
CA SER A 86 -9.38 -14.75 -20.70
C SER A 86 -7.88 -14.42 -20.56
N ALA A 87 -7.48 -13.74 -19.49
CA ALA A 87 -6.08 -13.45 -19.16
C ALA A 87 -5.23 -14.73 -19.20
N SER A 88 -4.05 -14.64 -19.80
CA SER A 88 -3.03 -15.68 -19.75
C SER A 88 -2.38 -15.76 -18.36
N VAL A 89 -1.60 -16.81 -18.08
CA VAL A 89 -0.84 -16.89 -16.82
C VAL A 89 0.11 -15.70 -16.68
N THR A 90 0.77 -15.28 -17.76
CA THR A 90 1.63 -14.09 -17.75
C THR A 90 0.87 -12.81 -17.42
N ASP A 91 -0.37 -12.66 -17.90
CA ASP A 91 -1.20 -11.50 -17.53
C ASP A 91 -1.56 -11.53 -16.04
N LEU A 92 -1.67 -12.73 -15.44
CA LEU A 92 -1.94 -12.89 -14.01
C LEU A 92 -0.69 -12.64 -13.14
N GLU A 93 0.49 -13.05 -13.60
CA GLU A 93 1.75 -12.64 -12.96
C GLU A 93 1.88 -11.11 -12.97
N GLU A 94 1.50 -10.48 -14.09
CA GLU A 94 1.52 -9.03 -14.25
C GLU A 94 0.56 -8.33 -13.28
N VAL A 95 -0.69 -8.80 -13.16
CA VAL A 95 -1.69 -8.15 -12.29
C VAL A 95 -1.34 -8.29 -10.80
N GLU A 96 -0.77 -9.43 -10.39
CA GLU A 96 -0.26 -9.64 -9.03
C GLU A 96 0.92 -8.71 -8.74
N TYR A 97 1.83 -8.54 -9.71
CA TYR A 97 2.97 -7.66 -9.56
C TYR A 97 2.57 -6.17 -9.56
N GLN A 98 1.55 -5.79 -10.33
CA GLN A 98 0.98 -4.44 -10.30
C GLN A 98 0.41 -4.12 -8.91
N ALA A 99 -0.36 -5.05 -8.32
CA ALA A 99 -0.88 -4.88 -6.98
C ALA A 99 0.25 -4.79 -5.92
N PHE A 100 1.30 -5.60 -6.08
CA PHE A 100 2.49 -5.55 -5.22
C PHE A 100 3.23 -4.21 -5.32
N THR A 101 3.48 -3.70 -6.52
CA THR A 101 4.21 -2.44 -6.73
C THR A 101 3.41 -1.23 -6.26
N ALA A 102 2.08 -1.23 -6.46
CA ALA A 102 1.18 -0.24 -5.86
C ALA A 102 1.27 -0.23 -4.33
N ALA A 103 1.24 -1.42 -3.71
CA ALA A 103 1.39 -1.57 -2.28
C ALA A 103 2.77 -1.11 -1.76
N CYS A 104 3.86 -1.42 -2.48
CA CYS A 104 5.21 -0.93 -2.18
C CYS A 104 5.25 0.60 -2.15
N ALA A 105 4.72 1.24 -3.20
CA ALA A 105 4.73 2.69 -3.35
C ALA A 105 3.97 3.38 -2.21
N TYR A 106 2.77 2.88 -1.91
CA TYR A 106 1.96 3.37 -0.81
C TYR A 106 2.61 3.15 0.56
N SER A 107 3.23 1.99 0.79
CA SER A 107 3.90 1.65 2.05
C SER A 107 5.03 2.64 2.36
N ILE A 108 5.83 2.94 1.34
CA ILE A 108 6.90 3.93 1.36
C ILE A 108 6.31 5.30 1.69
N GLU A 109 5.36 5.82 0.90
CA GLU A 109 4.78 7.15 1.12
C GLU A 109 4.14 7.30 2.52
N SER A 110 3.29 6.34 2.90
CA SER A 110 2.44 6.44 4.08
C SER A 110 3.10 5.93 5.37
N SER A 111 4.32 5.40 5.29
CA SER A 111 5.01 4.75 6.41
C SER A 111 4.23 3.57 7.02
N LYS A 112 3.37 2.92 6.22
CA LYS A 112 2.59 1.75 6.66
C LYS A 112 3.31 0.47 6.26
N ASN A 113 3.46 -0.45 7.21
CA ASN A 113 4.16 -1.72 6.97
C ASN A 113 3.30 -2.74 6.23
N TYR A 114 1.99 -2.50 6.12
CA TYR A 114 1.04 -3.47 5.59
C TYR A 114 -0.17 -2.78 4.97
N ILE A 115 -0.68 -3.40 3.91
CA ILE A 115 -1.91 -3.00 3.21
C ILE A 115 -2.56 -4.25 2.63
N TRP A 116 -3.89 -4.25 2.51
CA TRP A 116 -4.59 -5.30 1.79
C TRP A 116 -4.49 -5.07 0.28
N ALA A 117 -4.37 -6.15 -0.48
CA ALA A 117 -4.43 -6.10 -1.93
C ALA A 117 -5.40 -7.15 -2.46
N MET A 118 -5.87 -6.95 -3.68
CA MET A 118 -6.77 -7.86 -4.37
C MET A 118 -6.41 -7.90 -5.85
N THR A 119 -6.45 -9.08 -6.44
CA THR A 119 -6.30 -9.24 -7.89
C THR A 119 -7.52 -9.95 -8.44
N VAL A 120 -7.93 -9.54 -9.63
CA VAL A 120 -9.13 -10.09 -10.26
C VAL A 120 -8.96 -10.32 -11.75
N PHE A 121 -9.69 -11.30 -12.29
CA PHE A 121 -9.89 -11.43 -13.73
C PHE A 121 -11.29 -11.94 -14.03
N GLY A 122 -12.05 -11.19 -14.84
CA GLY A 122 -13.48 -11.44 -15.01
C GLY A 122 -14.20 -11.46 -13.65
N GLY A 123 -14.96 -12.52 -13.39
CA GLY A 123 -15.62 -12.77 -12.10
C GLY A 123 -14.76 -13.43 -11.03
N LYS A 124 -13.44 -13.62 -11.25
CA LYS A 124 -12.59 -14.34 -10.30
C LYS A 124 -11.71 -13.41 -9.48
N ALA A 125 -11.42 -13.81 -8.23
CA ALA A 125 -10.70 -12.99 -7.26
C ALA A 125 -9.73 -13.78 -6.38
N ARG A 126 -8.68 -13.08 -5.96
CA ARG A 126 -7.78 -13.47 -4.87
C ARG A 126 -7.47 -12.26 -4.00
N LEU A 127 -7.50 -12.47 -2.68
CA LEU A 127 -7.19 -11.46 -1.66
C LEU A 127 -5.81 -11.72 -1.08
N TRP A 128 -5.09 -10.64 -0.83
CA TRP A 128 -3.68 -10.65 -0.47
C TRP A 128 -3.40 -9.72 0.70
N ILE A 129 -2.31 -10.01 1.39
CA ILE A 129 -1.67 -9.10 2.34
C ILE A 129 -0.32 -8.71 1.76
N PHE A 130 -0.09 -7.41 1.67
CA PHE A 130 1.26 -6.88 1.52
C PHE A 130 1.88 -6.67 2.91
N ASN A 131 3.14 -7.07 3.07
CA ASN A 131 3.97 -6.76 4.23
C ASN A 131 5.34 -6.29 3.73
N ILE A 132 5.82 -5.16 4.24
CA ILE A 132 7.14 -4.61 3.91
C ILE A 132 8.30 -5.55 4.27
N GLU A 133 8.09 -6.44 5.24
CA GLU A 133 9.06 -7.46 5.65
C GLU A 133 8.96 -8.75 4.82
N SER A 134 8.00 -8.84 3.90
CA SER A 134 7.82 -9.99 3.02
C SER A 134 8.52 -9.76 1.68
N THR A 135 8.96 -10.85 1.05
CA THR A 135 9.53 -10.80 -0.30
C THR A 135 8.46 -10.55 -1.37
N TYR A 136 7.18 -10.85 -1.10
CA TYR A 136 6.08 -10.64 -2.02
C TYR A 136 4.71 -10.64 -1.30
N LEU A 137 3.62 -10.83 -2.04
CA LEU A 137 2.25 -10.91 -1.52
C LEU A 137 2.02 -12.20 -0.71
N ILE A 138 1.38 -12.05 0.45
CA ILE A 138 0.95 -13.17 1.30
C ILE A 138 -0.51 -13.50 0.94
N PRO A 139 -0.82 -14.75 0.55
CA PRO A 139 -2.17 -15.14 0.16
C PRO A 139 -3.11 -15.17 1.36
N PHE A 140 -4.23 -14.44 1.29
CA PHE A 140 -5.23 -14.41 2.36
C PHE A 140 -6.45 -15.27 2.03
N VAL A 141 -7.09 -15.01 0.88
CA VAL A 141 -8.26 -15.78 0.41
C VAL A 141 -8.18 -16.00 -1.10
N PRO A 142 -8.06 -17.25 -1.57
CA PRO A 142 -7.70 -18.44 -0.78
C PRO A 142 -6.22 -18.42 -0.38
N GLN A 143 -5.82 -19.34 0.51
CA GLN A 143 -4.47 -19.43 1.08
C GLN A 143 -3.47 -20.22 0.20
N GLY A 144 -3.81 -20.48 -1.07
CA GLY A 144 -2.86 -21.09 -2.01
C GLY A 144 -1.61 -20.23 -2.12
N ILE A 145 -0.44 -20.82 -2.34
CA ILE A 145 0.85 -20.09 -2.41
C ILE A 145 1.36 -19.96 -3.84
N GLU A 146 0.72 -20.62 -4.80
CA GLU A 146 1.21 -20.66 -6.17
C GLU A 146 1.08 -19.27 -6.83
N LEU A 147 2.05 -18.97 -7.71
CA LEU A 147 2.08 -17.73 -8.46
C LEU A 147 1.15 -17.84 -9.68
N ALA A 148 0.24 -16.88 -9.84
CA ALA A 148 -0.60 -16.74 -11.04
C ALA A 148 -1.41 -17.99 -11.42
N GLU A 149 -1.66 -18.90 -10.49
CA GLU A 149 -2.40 -20.14 -10.75
C GLU A 149 -3.91 -19.86 -10.82
N ARG A 150 -4.49 -20.05 -12.00
CA ARG A 150 -5.91 -19.73 -12.28
C ARG A 150 -6.88 -20.48 -11.38
N SER A 151 -6.51 -21.67 -10.93
CA SER A 151 -7.33 -22.49 -10.04
C SER A 151 -7.35 -21.98 -8.59
N GLU A 152 -6.40 -21.12 -8.21
CA GLU A 152 -6.37 -20.46 -6.91
C GLU A 152 -7.24 -19.19 -6.86
N TYR A 153 -7.88 -18.79 -7.96
CA TYR A 153 -8.83 -17.67 -7.94
C TYR A 153 -10.25 -18.18 -7.76
N LEU A 154 -10.95 -17.61 -6.79
CA LEU A 154 -12.34 -17.95 -6.47
C LEU A 154 -13.29 -17.20 -7.41
N GLU A 155 -14.29 -17.89 -7.96
CA GLU A 155 -15.26 -17.31 -8.89
C GLU A 155 -16.50 -16.80 -8.13
N ILE A 156 -16.92 -15.55 -8.35
CA ILE A 156 -18.06 -14.98 -7.62
C ILE A 156 -19.38 -15.71 -7.87
N ALA A 157 -19.51 -16.40 -9.01
CA ALA A 157 -20.69 -17.19 -9.35
C ALA A 157 -20.82 -18.48 -8.50
N THR A 158 -19.71 -19.10 -8.10
CA THR A 158 -19.68 -20.39 -7.38
C THR A 158 -19.22 -20.24 -5.93
N ASP A 159 -18.19 -19.43 -5.73
CA ASP A 159 -17.36 -19.28 -4.52
C ASP A 159 -17.49 -17.89 -3.89
N GLY A 160 -18.62 -17.22 -4.14
CA GLY A 160 -18.90 -15.88 -3.66
C GLY A 160 -18.84 -15.70 -2.14
N GLN A 161 -19.26 -16.71 -1.36
CA GLN A 161 -19.32 -16.60 0.10
C GLN A 161 -17.93 -16.40 0.74
N PRO A 162 -16.90 -17.23 0.46
CA PRO A 162 -15.54 -16.95 0.94
C PRO A 162 -15.00 -15.56 0.57
N ILE A 163 -15.30 -15.08 -0.65
CA ILE A 163 -14.88 -13.73 -1.10
C ILE A 163 -15.54 -12.65 -0.24
N LEU A 164 -16.86 -12.75 -0.01
CA LEU A 164 -17.60 -11.81 0.84
C LEU A 164 -17.11 -11.84 2.30
N GLU A 165 -16.83 -13.03 2.84
CA GLU A 165 -16.28 -13.18 4.19
C GLU A 165 -14.88 -12.58 4.31
N GLY A 166 -14.02 -12.78 3.31
CA GLY A 166 -12.69 -12.18 3.25
C GLY A 166 -12.76 -10.64 3.20
N LEU A 167 -13.60 -10.08 2.34
CA LEU A 167 -13.76 -8.63 2.24
C LEU A 167 -14.42 -8.01 3.49
N ASP A 168 -15.37 -8.71 4.11
CA ASP A 168 -15.93 -8.29 5.41
C ASP A 168 -14.90 -8.38 6.54
N TYR A 169 -14.03 -9.38 6.51
CA TYR A 169 -12.90 -9.48 7.43
C TYR A 169 -11.95 -8.29 7.28
N ILE A 170 -11.60 -7.92 6.04
CA ILE A 170 -10.74 -6.76 5.73
C ILE A 170 -11.38 -5.47 6.26
N LYS A 171 -12.70 -5.28 6.08
CA LYS A 171 -13.42 -4.13 6.65
C LYS A 171 -13.27 -4.02 8.17
N ARG A 172 -13.32 -5.16 8.86
CA ARG A 172 -13.20 -5.25 10.33
C ARG A 172 -11.75 -5.15 10.82
N HIS A 173 -10.79 -5.46 9.97
CA HIS A 173 -9.35 -5.43 10.27
C HIS A 173 -8.59 -4.59 9.24
N PRO A 174 -8.72 -3.24 9.26
CA PRO A 174 -8.00 -2.38 8.32
C PRO A 174 -6.47 -2.57 8.36
N THR A 175 -5.96 -3.05 9.49
CA THR A 175 -4.59 -3.53 9.64
C THR A 175 -4.60 -5.06 9.70
N PRO A 176 -3.90 -5.76 8.80
CA PRO A 176 -3.76 -7.21 8.86
C PRO A 176 -3.24 -7.69 10.22
N PRO A 177 -3.89 -8.67 10.88
CA PRO A 177 -3.42 -9.20 12.15
C PRO A 177 -2.09 -9.95 12.03
N GLN A 178 -1.24 -9.85 13.07
CA GLN A 178 0.13 -10.39 13.08
C GLN A 178 0.24 -11.88 12.71
N HIS A 179 -0.73 -12.71 13.13
CA HIS A 179 -0.69 -14.15 12.85
C HIS A 179 -0.84 -14.47 11.36
N LEU A 180 -1.47 -13.59 10.56
CA LEU A 180 -1.55 -13.75 9.11
C LEU A 180 -0.24 -13.32 8.43
N LEU A 181 0.51 -12.40 9.04
CA LEU A 181 1.80 -11.93 8.52
C LEU A 181 2.91 -12.99 8.62
N GLN A 182 2.69 -14.05 9.38
CA GLN A 182 3.63 -15.18 9.53
C GLN A 182 3.45 -16.25 8.44
N GLN A 183 2.45 -16.10 7.57
CA GLN A 183 2.23 -17.02 6.47
C GLN A 183 3.30 -16.85 5.39
N GLU A 184 3.56 -17.93 4.66
CA GLU A 184 4.53 -17.93 3.57
C GLU A 184 4.01 -17.07 2.41
N PRO A 185 4.80 -16.09 1.92
CA PRO A 185 4.42 -15.34 0.74
C PRO A 185 4.53 -16.19 -0.52
N SER A 186 3.71 -15.85 -1.52
CA SER A 186 3.85 -16.40 -2.86
C SER A 186 5.21 -16.04 -3.46
N PRO A 187 5.77 -16.86 -4.37
CA PRO A 187 7.02 -16.51 -5.02
C PRO A 187 6.82 -15.28 -5.90
N ARG A 188 7.78 -14.35 -5.87
CA ARG A 188 7.78 -13.18 -6.75
C ARG A 188 8.04 -13.63 -8.20
N PRO A 189 7.29 -13.13 -9.19
CA PRO A 189 7.55 -13.43 -10.60
C PRO A 189 8.95 -12.94 -11.02
N ALA A 190 9.67 -13.76 -11.77
CA ALA A 190 11.07 -13.48 -12.13
C ALA A 190 11.23 -12.46 -13.26
N ASN A 191 10.24 -12.32 -14.15
CA ASN A 191 10.37 -11.57 -15.41
C ASN A 191 9.11 -10.75 -15.74
N THR A 192 8.52 -10.06 -14.77
CA THR A 192 7.33 -9.26 -15.03
C THR A 192 7.64 -8.02 -15.85
N ARG A 193 6.78 -7.75 -16.84
CA ARG A 193 6.82 -6.51 -17.60
C ARG A 193 5.87 -5.52 -16.95
N LEU A 194 6.42 -4.39 -16.51
CA LEU A 194 5.59 -3.29 -16.04
C LEU A 194 5.00 -2.51 -17.23
N PRO A 195 3.81 -1.89 -17.07
CA PRO A 195 3.27 -0.98 -18.06
C PRO A 195 4.23 0.19 -18.33
N PRO A 196 4.17 0.81 -19.52
CA PRO A 196 4.96 1.99 -19.82
C PRO A 196 4.76 3.10 -18.78
N GLY A 197 5.86 3.64 -18.25
CA GLY A 197 5.85 4.70 -17.24
C GLY A 197 5.79 4.21 -15.78
N TRP A 198 5.61 2.91 -15.55
CA TRP A 198 5.77 2.32 -14.22
C TRP A 198 7.24 2.06 -13.91
N HIS A 199 7.58 2.03 -12.62
CA HIS A 199 8.93 1.77 -12.13
C HIS A 199 8.94 0.90 -10.87
N ASP A 200 10.03 0.16 -10.70
CA ASP A 200 10.31 -0.70 -9.55
C ASP A 200 11.25 -0.05 -8.52
N THR A 201 11.28 1.29 -8.49
CA THR A 201 12.16 2.02 -7.59
C THR A 201 11.85 1.69 -6.13
N GLU A 202 10.56 1.64 -5.80
CA GLU A 202 10.04 1.32 -4.48
C GLU A 202 10.31 -0.12 -4.09
N VAL A 203 10.12 -1.06 -5.02
CA VAL A 203 10.48 -2.47 -4.80
C VAL A 203 11.97 -2.60 -4.47
N THR A 204 12.83 -1.92 -5.23
CA THR A 204 14.29 -1.93 -5.00
C THR A 204 14.67 -1.33 -3.64
N GLN A 205 13.97 -0.26 -3.21
CA GLN A 205 14.16 0.33 -1.88
C GLN A 205 13.79 -0.65 -0.77
N LEU A 206 12.67 -1.35 -0.92
CA LEU A 206 12.22 -2.36 0.05
C LEU A 206 13.13 -3.59 0.07
N ASP A 207 13.58 -4.08 -1.07
CA ASP A 207 14.54 -5.20 -1.14
C ASP A 207 15.85 -4.83 -0.43
N THR A 208 16.32 -3.59 -0.61
CA THR A 208 17.50 -3.09 0.10
C THR A 208 17.27 -3.04 1.61
N HIS A 209 16.07 -2.68 2.04
CA HIS A 209 15.67 -2.67 3.45
C HIS A 209 15.65 -4.09 4.04
N TYR A 210 14.96 -5.01 3.38
CA TYR A 210 14.86 -6.42 3.77
C TYR A 210 16.24 -7.08 3.90
N ASN A 211 17.12 -6.87 2.92
CA ASN A 211 18.47 -7.43 2.93
C ASN A 211 19.36 -6.87 4.05
N ARG A 212 19.13 -5.63 4.52
CA ARG A 212 19.87 -5.07 5.67
C ARG A 212 19.43 -5.68 6.99
N GLY A 213 18.12 -5.91 7.18
CA GLY A 213 17.59 -6.54 8.39
C GLY A 213 18.06 -7.99 8.55
N ASN A 214 18.23 -8.70 7.44
CA ASN A 214 18.63 -10.10 7.42
C ASN A 214 20.14 -10.33 7.24
N ALA A 215 20.95 -9.27 7.13
CA ALA A 215 22.39 -9.42 7.06
C ALA A 215 22.89 -10.04 8.38
N PRO A 216 23.60 -11.19 8.34
CA PRO A 216 24.13 -11.81 9.54
C PRO A 216 25.04 -10.80 10.26
N SER A 217 24.74 -10.50 11.52
CA SER A 217 25.53 -9.56 12.31
C SER A 217 26.99 -10.03 12.32
N LEU A 218 27.87 -9.27 11.67
CA LEU A 218 29.29 -9.64 11.54
C LEU A 218 30.08 -9.54 12.86
N ASP A 219 29.43 -9.15 13.96
CA ASP A 219 30.04 -8.88 15.27
C ASP A 219 29.82 -10.01 16.29
N GLN A 220 29.97 -11.28 15.87
CA GLN A 220 30.36 -12.32 16.82
C GLN A 220 31.87 -12.52 16.75
N PRO A 221 32.64 -12.09 17.77
CA PRO A 221 34.05 -12.42 17.85
C PRO A 221 34.17 -13.95 17.92
N THR A 222 34.70 -14.54 16.85
CA THR A 222 35.05 -15.96 16.81
C THR A 222 36.06 -16.21 17.90
N ALA A 223 35.59 -16.89 18.96
CA ALA A 223 36.46 -17.46 19.97
C ALA A 223 37.36 -18.48 19.27
N SER A 224 38.54 -18.01 18.88
CA SER A 224 39.64 -18.82 18.39
C SER A 224 40.06 -19.73 19.53
N GLY A 225 39.64 -20.99 19.46
CA GLY A 225 39.88 -21.99 20.49
C GLY A 225 39.91 -23.39 19.91
N MET A 226 41.03 -23.71 19.24
CA MET A 226 41.69 -25.02 19.19
C MET A 226 40.85 -26.27 18.88
N GLY A 227 41.20 -26.96 17.78
CA GLY A 227 40.86 -28.38 17.64
C GLY A 227 40.99 -28.91 16.21
N ALA A 228 42.22 -28.99 15.72
CA ALA A 228 42.55 -29.70 14.49
C ALA A 228 42.25 -31.21 14.63
N TRP A 229 41.41 -31.75 13.74
CA TRP A 229 41.42 -33.16 13.37
C TRP A 229 41.14 -33.27 11.88
N GLU A 230 42.21 -33.54 11.14
CA GLU A 230 42.18 -34.03 9.77
C GLU A 230 41.50 -35.41 9.74
N HIS A 231 40.56 -35.61 8.82
CA HIS A 231 40.31 -36.93 8.28
C HIS A 231 39.98 -36.85 6.80
N SER A 232 40.79 -37.60 6.06
CA SER A 232 40.82 -37.80 4.62
C SER A 232 39.61 -38.57 4.08
N ASP A 233 39.51 -38.45 2.76
CA ASP A 233 39.21 -39.51 1.78
C ASP A 233 37.81 -39.61 1.15
N SER A 234 37.85 -39.38 -0.17
CA SER A 234 37.41 -40.29 -1.23
C SER A 234 35.93 -40.70 -1.32
N SER A 235 35.27 -40.28 -2.42
CA SER A 235 34.82 -41.16 -3.52
C SER A 235 33.66 -40.55 -4.31
N ALA A 236 33.85 -40.37 -5.63
CA ALA A 236 32.74 -40.27 -6.60
C ALA A 236 32.09 -41.66 -6.80
N PRO A 237 30.82 -41.76 -7.24
CA PRO A 237 30.55 -42.09 -8.66
C PRO A 237 29.17 -41.52 -9.15
N PRO A 238 28.48 -42.04 -10.19
CA PRO A 238 28.48 -41.42 -11.50
C PRO A 238 27.08 -40.98 -12.03
N ASN A 239 27.18 -40.20 -13.09
CA ASN A 239 26.24 -39.88 -14.16
C ASN A 239 25.19 -40.98 -14.49
N ILE A 240 23.89 -40.62 -14.46
CA ILE A 240 22.78 -41.37 -15.05
C ILE A 240 22.01 -40.43 -15.98
N GLN A 241 22.07 -40.71 -17.29
CA GLN A 241 21.13 -40.21 -18.29
C GLN A 241 19.88 -41.12 -18.32
N PRO A 242 18.69 -40.59 -18.60
CA PRO A 242 17.65 -41.35 -19.27
C PRO A 242 17.60 -40.99 -20.76
N ALA A 243 17.55 -42.05 -21.55
CA ALA A 243 17.37 -42.09 -22.98
C ALA A 243 16.00 -41.50 -23.42
N GLY A 244 15.98 -41.04 -24.67
CA GLY A 244 14.84 -40.45 -25.32
C GLY A 244 13.66 -41.40 -25.54
N PHE A 245 12.50 -40.78 -25.71
CA PHE A 245 11.32 -41.40 -26.29
C PHE A 245 10.89 -40.55 -27.49
N SER A 246 10.99 -41.15 -28.67
CA SER A 246 10.64 -40.57 -29.96
C SER A 246 9.28 -41.10 -30.43
N GLY A 247 8.37 -40.17 -30.72
CA GLY A 247 7.29 -40.28 -31.71
C GLY A 247 5.96 -40.91 -31.27
N PRO A 248 4.88 -40.78 -32.07
CA PRO A 248 4.80 -40.11 -33.38
C PRO A 248 3.77 -38.97 -33.49
N GLU A 249 3.99 -38.18 -34.53
CA GLU A 249 3.09 -37.22 -35.16
C GLU A 249 1.75 -37.85 -35.58
N SER A 250 0.66 -37.09 -35.49
CA SER A 250 -0.39 -37.02 -36.53
C SER A 250 -1.52 -36.10 -36.06
N GLY A 251 -2.08 -35.30 -36.98
CA GLY A 251 -3.43 -34.75 -36.78
C GLY A 251 -3.62 -33.29 -37.15
N THR A 252 -3.28 -32.92 -38.38
CA THR A 252 -3.87 -31.77 -39.09
C THR A 252 -5.41 -31.82 -39.05
N SER A 253 -6.06 -30.72 -38.64
CA SER A 253 -7.43 -30.41 -39.06
C SER A 253 -7.75 -28.97 -38.68
N GLY A 254 -7.53 -28.06 -39.63
CA GLY A 254 -8.00 -26.68 -39.53
C GLY A 254 -9.51 -26.60 -39.61
N TRP A 255 -10.08 -25.72 -38.79
CA TRP A 255 -11.40 -25.13 -39.02
C TRP A 255 -11.33 -23.67 -38.58
N VAL A 256 -11.35 -22.80 -39.59
CA VAL A 256 -11.58 -21.36 -39.46
C VAL A 256 -13.00 -21.12 -39.94
N PRO A 257 -13.87 -20.51 -39.14
CA PRO A 257 -14.94 -19.69 -39.67
C PRO A 257 -14.58 -18.22 -39.47
N ASN A 258 -14.41 -17.56 -40.61
CA ASN A 258 -14.34 -16.14 -40.80
C ASN A 258 -15.75 -15.58 -40.52
N GLU A 259 -15.95 -14.87 -39.41
CA GLU A 259 -17.15 -14.03 -39.22
C GLU A 259 -16.75 -12.56 -39.36
N GLU A 260 -17.23 -11.98 -40.46
CA GLU A 260 -17.20 -10.56 -40.76
C GLU A 260 -18.02 -9.78 -39.72
N LEU A 261 -17.35 -8.94 -38.94
CA LEU A 261 -18.01 -7.93 -38.10
C LEU A 261 -18.38 -6.70 -38.95
N PRO A 262 -19.64 -6.25 -38.95
CA PRO A 262 -19.99 -4.99 -39.57
C PRO A 262 -19.64 -3.80 -38.65
N ALA A 263 -18.93 -2.85 -39.24
CA ALA A 263 -19.12 -1.40 -39.20
C ALA A 263 -19.45 -0.72 -37.85
N SER A 264 -18.45 0.03 -37.36
CA SER A 264 -18.54 1.43 -36.89
C SER A 264 -19.84 1.87 -36.21
N PHE A 265 -19.81 1.87 -34.88
CA PHE A 265 -20.66 2.76 -34.09
C PHE A 265 -19.90 4.05 -33.78
N ASP A 266 -20.30 5.14 -34.42
CA ASP A 266 -19.89 6.50 -34.07
C ASP A 266 -20.39 6.84 -32.66
N ALA A 267 -19.45 7.09 -31.75
CA ALA A 267 -19.75 7.64 -30.44
C ALA A 267 -20.00 9.15 -30.55
N PRO A 268 -21.06 9.70 -29.94
CA PRO A 268 -21.29 11.14 -29.96
C PRO A 268 -20.29 11.85 -29.03
N GLN A 269 -19.65 12.88 -29.58
CA GLN A 269 -18.82 13.83 -28.85
C GLN A 269 -19.66 14.51 -27.75
N SER A 270 -19.32 14.28 -26.48
CA SER A 270 -19.88 15.04 -25.36
C SER A 270 -19.24 16.43 -25.34
N SER A 271 -20.04 17.45 -25.64
CA SER A 271 -19.71 18.85 -25.44
C SER A 271 -19.71 19.20 -23.95
N THR A 272 -18.52 19.35 -23.37
CA THR A 272 -18.34 19.89 -22.03
C THR A 272 -18.64 21.39 -22.07
N SER A 273 -19.84 21.75 -21.62
CA SER A 273 -20.25 23.13 -21.40
C SER A 273 -19.61 23.65 -20.12
N GLY A 274 -18.80 24.69 -20.26
CA GLY A 274 -18.15 25.39 -19.15
C GLY A 274 -19.17 26.06 -18.24
N TRP A 275 -19.12 25.70 -16.97
CA TRP A 275 -19.74 26.45 -15.89
C TRP A 275 -18.67 27.28 -15.19
N VAL A 276 -18.78 28.60 -15.32
CA VAL A 276 -18.06 29.59 -14.52
C VAL A 276 -19.06 30.17 -13.53
N PRO A 277 -18.87 30.00 -12.22
CA PRO A 277 -19.50 30.87 -11.24
C PRO A 277 -18.54 32.02 -10.91
N ASN A 278 -18.96 33.20 -11.33
CA ASN A 278 -18.45 34.49 -10.92
C ASN A 278 -19.25 34.90 -9.67
N GLU A 279 -18.62 34.95 -8.49
CA GLU A 279 -19.17 35.70 -7.35
C GLU A 279 -18.05 36.48 -6.64
N GLU A 280 -18.16 37.80 -6.75
CA GLU A 280 -17.42 38.78 -5.96
C GLU A 280 -17.89 38.77 -4.50
N PRO A 281 -17.02 39.14 -3.54
CA PRO A 281 -17.34 39.17 -2.12
C PRO A 281 -18.03 40.48 -1.72
N PRO A 282 -19.06 40.47 -0.87
CA PRO A 282 -19.53 41.68 -0.23
C PRO A 282 -18.90 41.86 1.16
N GLY A 283 -18.46 43.10 1.41
CA GLY A 283 -18.81 43.76 2.67
C GLY A 283 -17.76 43.76 3.77
N ALA A 284 -16.96 44.82 3.77
CA ALA A 284 -16.36 45.41 4.97
C ALA A 284 -17.45 45.92 5.95
N LEU A 285 -17.18 45.81 7.26
CA LEU A 285 -17.71 46.50 8.46
C LEU A 285 -17.26 45.60 9.65
N ASP A 286 -16.70 46.01 10.78
CA ASP A 286 -16.58 47.28 11.47
C ASP A 286 -15.28 47.30 12.31
N GLN A 287 -14.68 48.48 12.42
CA GLN A 287 -13.67 48.79 13.43
C GLN A 287 -14.35 48.90 14.80
N VAL A 288 -13.92 48.10 15.77
CA VAL A 288 -14.30 48.26 17.17
C VAL A 288 -13.10 48.81 17.94
N ASP A 289 -13.28 50.05 18.42
CA ASP A 289 -12.40 50.80 19.32
C ASP A 289 -12.28 50.07 20.68
N PRO A 290 -11.09 49.97 21.30
CA PRO A 290 -10.91 49.21 22.54
C PRO A 290 -11.33 50.05 23.75
N GLY A 291 -12.43 49.63 24.39
CA GLY A 291 -12.85 50.15 25.69
C GLY A 291 -11.89 49.79 26.82
N GLU A 292 -11.52 50.80 27.61
CA GLU A 292 -10.82 50.72 28.88
C GLU A 292 -11.53 49.75 29.85
N PHE A 293 -10.83 48.67 30.23
CA PHE A 293 -11.19 47.85 31.39
C PHE A 293 -10.12 48.00 32.48
N SER A 294 -10.55 48.61 33.58
CA SER A 294 -9.84 48.72 34.85
C SER A 294 -9.61 47.34 35.47
N TYR A 295 -8.33 47.00 35.71
CA TYR A 295 -7.95 45.79 36.44
C TYR A 295 -7.75 46.11 37.92
N GLY A 296 -8.60 45.50 38.74
CA GLY A 296 -8.39 45.34 40.18
C GLY A 296 -7.11 44.55 40.46
N VAL A 297 -6.39 44.99 41.49
CA VAL A 297 -5.16 44.43 42.02
C VAL A 297 -5.42 43.00 42.50
N SER A 298 -5.09 42.03 41.65
CA SER A 298 -5.09 40.60 41.99
C SER A 298 -3.66 40.17 42.37
N SER A 299 -3.54 39.71 43.61
CA SER A 299 -2.36 39.16 44.24
C SER A 299 -1.63 38.14 43.36
N GLN A 300 -0.40 38.48 42.98
CA GLN A 300 0.49 37.68 42.14
C GLN A 300 0.79 36.32 42.78
N ALA A 301 0.16 35.27 42.26
CA ALA A 301 0.66 33.91 42.41
C ALA A 301 2.05 33.80 41.72
N PRO A 302 3.00 33.02 42.27
CA PRO A 302 4.34 32.92 41.74
C PRO A 302 4.30 32.47 40.27
N LYS A 303 4.78 33.32 39.36
CA LYS A 303 4.94 33.00 37.95
C LYS A 303 5.83 31.77 37.84
N ASP A 304 5.22 30.62 37.54
CA ASP A 304 5.92 29.38 37.22
C ASP A 304 6.92 29.67 36.11
N LYS A 305 8.20 29.76 36.48
CA LYS A 305 9.29 30.04 35.54
C LYS A 305 9.30 28.93 34.50
N LYS A 306 9.04 29.28 33.23
CA LYS A 306 9.22 28.38 32.09
C LYS A 306 10.65 27.85 32.12
N LYS A 307 10.79 26.52 32.07
CA LYS A 307 12.09 25.85 32.14
C LYS A 307 12.51 25.52 30.71
N GLU A 308 13.65 26.05 30.30
CA GLU A 308 14.25 25.77 29.01
C GLU A 308 15.46 24.84 29.21
N VAL A 309 15.61 23.85 28.34
CA VAL A 309 16.64 22.81 28.47
C VAL A 309 17.28 22.55 27.11
N GLU A 310 18.59 22.69 27.01
CA GLU A 310 19.34 22.26 25.83
C GLU A 310 19.46 20.74 25.85
N VAL A 311 19.16 20.07 24.73
CA VAL A 311 19.24 18.61 24.60
C VAL A 311 20.08 18.23 23.40
N LYS A 312 20.79 17.10 23.52
CA LYS A 312 21.45 16.45 22.38
C LYS A 312 20.42 15.52 21.75
N VAL A 313 20.06 15.82 20.51
CA VAL A 313 19.12 15.01 19.73
C VAL A 313 19.92 14.09 18.83
N THR A 314 19.59 12.80 18.84
CA THR A 314 20.14 11.80 17.94
C THR A 314 19.07 11.36 16.96
N ARG A 315 19.38 11.43 15.66
CA ARG A 315 18.58 10.75 14.64
C ARG A 315 18.57 9.27 14.91
N ASP A 316 17.40 8.68 14.93
CA ASP A 316 17.31 7.26 14.67
C ASP A 316 17.53 7.03 13.18
N ARG A 317 18.65 6.37 12.85
CA ARG A 317 19.02 6.02 11.47
C ARG A 317 18.59 4.60 11.11
N SER A 318 17.98 3.86 12.04
CA SER A 318 17.37 2.57 11.73
C SER A 318 16.21 2.72 10.76
N LEU A 319 15.59 3.91 10.71
CA LEU A 319 14.50 4.23 9.80
C LEU A 319 15.02 5.01 8.58
N ILE A 320 14.96 4.39 7.40
CA ILE A 320 15.33 4.99 6.12
C ILE A 320 14.11 5.73 5.55
N PRO A 321 14.25 6.93 4.95
CA PRO A 321 13.12 7.61 4.31
C PRO A 321 12.32 6.68 3.38
N PRO A 322 10.97 6.75 3.41
CA PRO A 322 10.20 7.94 3.80
C PRO A 322 9.62 7.90 5.20
N PHE A 323 9.98 6.91 6.03
CA PHE A 323 9.58 6.88 7.43
C PHE A 323 9.90 8.22 8.09
N HIS A 324 8.92 8.81 8.80
CA HIS A 324 9.14 10.04 9.56
C HIS A 324 10.43 9.88 10.35
N VAL A 325 11.39 10.77 10.17
CA VAL A 325 12.66 10.66 10.88
C VAL A 325 12.36 10.79 12.36
N HIS A 326 12.62 9.72 13.11
CA HIS A 326 12.51 9.72 14.56
C HIS A 326 13.78 10.34 15.17
N TYR A 327 13.57 11.14 16.19
CA TYR A 327 14.58 11.89 16.90
C TYR A 327 14.46 11.55 18.37
N ASN A 328 15.53 10.99 18.93
CA ASN A 328 15.60 10.60 20.33
C ASN A 328 16.45 11.58 21.11
N PHE A 329 16.05 11.91 22.33
CA PHE A 329 16.87 12.67 23.28
C PHE A 329 16.55 12.28 24.72
N LEU A 330 17.48 12.56 25.64
CA LEU A 330 17.25 12.33 27.07
C LEU A 330 16.62 13.57 27.72
N ASN A 331 15.50 13.39 28.40
CA ASN A 331 14.85 14.45 29.15
C ASN A 331 15.60 14.75 30.47
N ARG A 332 15.09 15.70 31.26
CA ARG A 332 15.70 16.08 32.57
C ARG A 332 15.80 14.94 33.58
N LYS A 333 14.94 13.94 33.48
CA LYS A 333 14.93 12.74 34.33
C LYS A 333 15.82 11.63 33.77
N LYS A 334 16.53 11.89 32.66
CA LYS A 334 17.32 10.91 31.89
C LYS A 334 16.47 9.79 31.30
N GLU A 335 15.19 10.08 31.04
CA GLU A 335 14.32 9.17 30.29
C GLU A 335 14.46 9.52 28.81
N GLU A 336 14.47 8.50 27.95
CA GLU A 336 14.47 8.68 26.50
C GLU A 336 13.11 9.21 26.04
N VAL A 337 13.14 10.22 25.17
CA VAL A 337 11.98 10.83 24.55
C VAL A 337 12.16 10.75 23.04
N GLU A 338 11.21 10.08 22.42
CA GLU A 338 11.10 9.92 20.98
C GLU A 338 10.18 11.01 20.40
N THR A 339 10.61 11.62 19.31
CA THR A 339 9.89 12.71 18.62
C THR A 339 10.01 12.57 17.11
N LYS A 340 9.07 13.13 16.35
CA LYS A 340 9.12 13.22 14.89
C LYS A 340 9.71 14.56 14.46
N GLY A 341 10.20 14.64 13.21
CA GLY A 341 10.71 15.91 12.65
C GLY A 341 9.74 17.08 12.76
N ASP A 342 8.45 16.83 12.54
CA ASP A 342 7.40 17.86 12.57
C ASP A 342 7.08 18.37 13.98
N ASP A 343 7.51 17.65 15.02
CA ASP A 343 7.38 18.10 16.41
C ASP A 343 8.36 19.25 16.73
N TRP A 344 9.40 19.44 15.90
CA TRP A 344 10.44 20.43 16.10
C TRP A 344 10.20 21.68 15.26
N ILE A 345 10.06 22.83 15.93
CA ILE A 345 9.81 24.12 15.29
C ILE A 345 11.11 24.93 15.25
N ARG A 346 11.47 25.50 14.11
CA ARG A 346 12.63 26.40 14.01
C ARG A 346 12.36 27.71 14.76
N ALA A 347 13.29 28.13 15.62
CA ALA A 347 13.23 29.39 16.36
C ALA A 347 14.60 30.09 16.40
N THR A 348 14.63 31.32 16.87
CA THR A 348 15.87 32.09 17.07
C THR A 348 16.15 32.28 18.55
N ARG A 349 17.35 31.92 19.01
CA ARG A 349 17.83 32.12 20.38
C ARG A 349 19.23 32.72 20.34
N GLU A 350 19.42 33.85 21.02
CA GLU A 350 20.72 34.55 21.09
C GLU A 350 21.32 34.81 19.69
N GLY A 351 20.47 35.18 18.72
CA GLY A 351 20.87 35.44 17.34
C GLY A 351 21.20 34.19 16.51
N ARG A 352 20.95 32.97 17.00
CA ARG A 352 21.19 31.71 16.28
C ARG A 352 19.90 30.94 16.05
N SER A 353 19.79 30.28 14.89
CA SER A 353 18.70 29.35 14.60
C SER A 353 18.85 28.07 15.42
N VAL A 354 17.78 27.67 16.10
CA VAL A 354 17.67 26.46 16.93
C VAL A 354 16.38 25.71 16.62
N TRP A 355 16.31 24.43 17.01
CA TRP A 355 15.11 23.62 16.92
C TRP A 355 14.42 23.50 18.29
N VAL A 356 13.14 23.84 18.26
CA VAL A 356 12.11 23.97 19.30
C VAL A 356 11.22 22.77 19.57
N TYR A 357 11.38 21.97 20.63
CA TYR A 357 10.34 20.99 21.01
C TYR A 357 9.61 21.41 22.30
N LYS A 358 8.29 21.57 22.23
CA LYS A 358 7.46 21.97 23.39
C LYS A 358 6.81 20.74 24.03
N HIS A 359 7.28 20.37 25.22
CA HIS A 359 6.74 19.24 25.95
C HIS A 359 5.84 19.72 27.10
N GLY A 360 4.53 19.71 26.83
CA GLY A 360 3.52 20.24 27.74
C GLY A 360 3.63 21.77 27.92
N LYS A 361 3.05 22.29 29.02
CA LYS A 361 2.94 23.76 29.23
C LYS A 361 4.21 24.41 29.81
N LYS A 362 5.08 23.65 30.47
CA LYS A 362 6.12 24.18 31.37
C LYS A 362 7.55 23.96 30.89
N THR A 363 7.77 23.06 29.93
CA THR A 363 9.11 22.65 29.52
C THR A 363 9.29 22.83 28.03
N THR A 364 10.36 23.53 27.67
CA THR A 364 10.79 23.71 26.29
C THR A 364 12.17 23.08 26.14
N TYR A 365 12.29 22.09 25.28
CA TYR A 365 13.56 21.50 24.89
C TYR A 365 14.05 22.17 23.61
N TRP A 366 15.34 22.37 23.49
CA TRP A 366 15.92 22.92 22.27
C TRP A 366 17.27 22.28 21.93
N THR A 367 17.58 22.23 20.64
CA THR A 367 18.89 21.78 20.12
C THR A 367 19.38 22.72 19.04
N LYS A 368 20.70 22.80 18.86
CA LYS A 368 21.33 23.56 17.76
C LYS A 368 21.15 22.86 16.41
N LYS A 369 21.05 21.52 16.42
CA LYS A 369 20.94 20.69 15.22
C LYS A 369 20.08 19.47 15.49
N LEU A 370 19.24 19.13 14.52
CA LEU A 370 18.64 17.81 14.40
C LEU A 370 19.65 16.96 13.62
N ASP A 371 20.37 16.09 14.33
CA ASP A 371 21.36 15.20 13.71
C ASP A 371 20.72 14.12 12.83
#